data_AF-A0A354AY68-F1
#
_entry.id   AF-A0A354AY68-F1
#
_cell.length_a   1.000
_cell.length_b   1.000
_cell.length_c   1.000
_cell.angle_alpha   90.00
_cell.angle_beta   90.00
_cell.angle_gamma   90.00
#
_symmetry.space_group_name_H-M   'P 1'
#
loop_
_entity.id
_entity.type
_entity.pdbx_description
1 polymer ?
#
loop_
_entity_poly.entity_id
_entity_poly.type
_entity_poly.pdbx_seq_one_letter_code
_entity_poly.pdbx_strand_id
1 'polypeptide(L)'
;MPVPSPNGSVLRWPAAAEVLERSKCWAAEQKLCNPDLLAVGVLGSYGRGTAGVGSDLFVYGLKEWQSLPQWNPRLAEALRHDTLWLGDPPP
;
A
#
# COMPACT_ATOMS: atom_id res chain seq x y z
N MET A 1 -17.51 11.91 -6.43
CA MET A 1 -18.01 10.99 -7.49
C MET A 1 -17.61 11.55 -8.84
N PRO A 2 -17.14 10.75 -9.82
CA PRO A 2 -17.07 11.22 -11.20
C PRO A 2 -18.48 11.22 -11.81
N VAL A 3 -18.77 12.22 -12.63
CA VAL A 3 -19.98 12.27 -13.47
C VAL A 3 -19.67 11.71 -14.86
N PRO A 4 -20.60 11.00 -15.53
CA PRO A 4 -20.33 10.43 -16.85
C PRO A 4 -20.28 11.52 -17.94
N SER A 5 -19.30 11.42 -18.84
CA SER A 5 -19.26 12.17 -20.10
C SER A 5 -19.96 11.37 -21.22
N PRO A 6 -20.74 11.99 -22.12
CA PRO A 6 -21.52 11.26 -23.14
C PRO A 6 -20.68 10.57 -24.23
N ASN A 7 -19.38 10.85 -24.33
CA ASN A 7 -18.49 10.35 -25.39
C ASN A 7 -17.15 9.80 -24.88
N GLY A 8 -17.00 9.55 -23.59
CA GLY A 8 -15.73 9.16 -22.98
C GLY A 8 -15.61 7.65 -22.75
N SER A 9 -14.48 7.06 -23.16
CA SER A 9 -14.00 5.78 -22.61
C SER A 9 -14.11 5.83 -21.09
N VAL A 10 -15.06 5.09 -20.51
CA VAL A 10 -15.12 4.91 -19.05
C VAL A 10 -13.80 4.27 -18.65
N LEU A 11 -12.92 5.04 -18.00
CA LEU A 11 -11.73 4.50 -17.35
C LEU A 11 -12.22 3.56 -16.27
N ARG A 12 -12.29 2.27 -16.61
CA ARG A 12 -12.57 1.21 -15.64
C ARG A 12 -11.35 1.14 -14.74
N TRP A 13 -11.60 1.28 -13.43
CA TRP A 13 -10.57 1.00 -12.45
C TRP A 13 -10.07 -0.44 -12.65
N PRO A 14 -8.75 -0.68 -12.66
CA PRO A 14 -8.21 -2.02 -12.83
C PRO A 14 -8.74 -2.99 -11.77
N ALA A 15 -8.72 -4.28 -12.08
CA ALA A 15 -9.09 -5.29 -11.11
C ALA A 15 -8.15 -5.24 -9.90
N ALA A 16 -8.67 -5.55 -8.72
CA ALA A 16 -7.90 -5.44 -7.48
C ALA A 16 -6.60 -6.26 -7.52
N ALA A 17 -6.66 -7.47 -8.08
CA ALA A 17 -5.49 -8.32 -8.27
C ALA A 17 -4.43 -7.65 -9.16
N GLU A 18 -4.82 -6.97 -10.23
CA GLU A 18 -3.88 -6.28 -11.11
C GLU A 18 -3.16 -5.14 -10.39
N VAL A 19 -3.89 -4.35 -9.59
CA VAL A 19 -3.30 -3.28 -8.79
C VAL A 19 -2.29 -3.85 -7.79
N LEU A 20 -2.67 -4.90 -7.05
CA LEU A 20 -1.78 -5.53 -6.07
C LEU A 20 -0.51 -6.12 -6.70
N GLU A 21 -0.64 -6.83 -7.83
CA GLU A 21 0.52 -7.40 -8.52
C GLU A 21 1.47 -6.31 -9.03
N ARG A 22 0.94 -5.24 -9.65
CA ARG A 22 1.77 -4.11 -10.08
C ARG A 22 2.42 -3.40 -8.89
N SER A 23 1.73 -3.24 -7.78
CA SER A 23 2.29 -2.64 -6.56
C SER A 23 3.40 -3.50 -5.97
N LYS A 24 3.29 -4.84 -6.01
CA LYS A 24 4.38 -5.75 -5.60
C LYS A 24 5.61 -5.62 -6.49
N CYS A 25 5.42 -5.61 -7.82
CA CYS A 25 6.53 -5.43 -8.76
C CYS A 25 7.26 -4.12 -8.50
N TRP A 26 6.50 -3.02 -8.37
CA TRP A 26 7.07 -1.73 -8.03
C TRP A 26 7.81 -1.73 -6.68
N ALA A 27 7.24 -2.37 -5.65
CA ALA A 27 7.88 -2.48 -4.35
C ALA A 27 9.21 -3.24 -4.43
N ALA A 28 9.29 -4.30 -5.23
CA ALA A 28 10.52 -5.04 -5.48
C ALA A 28 11.57 -4.19 -6.19
N GLU A 29 11.17 -3.38 -7.18
CA GLU A 29 12.06 -2.42 -7.84
C GLU A 29 12.59 -1.36 -6.87
N GLN A 30 11.74 -0.82 -6.00
CA GLN A 30 12.17 0.16 -5.00
C GLN A 30 13.18 -0.43 -4.00
N LYS A 31 13.04 -1.70 -3.62
CA LYS A 31 14.03 -2.39 -2.77
C LYS A 31 15.40 -2.49 -3.42
N LEU A 32 15.47 -2.65 -4.75
CA LEU A 32 16.74 -2.67 -5.48
C LEU A 32 17.40 -1.29 -5.51
N CYS A 33 16.61 -0.21 -5.57
CA CYS A 33 17.13 1.16 -5.61
C CYS A 33 17.40 1.75 -4.21
N ASN A 34 16.77 1.24 -3.16
CA ASN A 34 16.95 1.69 -1.77
C ASN A 34 17.15 0.49 -0.83
N PRO A 35 18.41 0.15 -0.48
CA PRO A 35 18.71 -0.98 0.41
C PRO A 35 18.10 -0.84 1.82
N ASP A 36 17.86 0.39 2.28
CA ASP A 36 17.27 0.69 3.59
C ASP A 36 15.71 0.55 3.61
N LEU A 37 15.10 0.30 2.45
CA LEU A 37 13.66 0.14 2.29
C LEU A 37 13.24 -1.28 2.66
N LEU A 38 12.60 -1.43 3.82
CA LEU A 38 12.30 -2.75 4.38
C LEU A 38 10.93 -3.26 3.97
N ALA A 39 9.93 -2.39 4.02
CA ALA A 39 8.54 -2.80 3.95
C ALA A 39 7.69 -1.83 3.12
N VAL A 40 6.90 -2.43 2.23
CA VAL A 40 5.85 -1.74 1.47
C VAL A 40 4.54 -2.41 1.82
N GLY A 41 3.55 -1.61 2.20
CA GLY A 41 2.23 -2.10 2.59
C GLY A 41 1.13 -1.33 1.88
N VAL A 42 -0.05 -1.93 1.81
CA VAL A 42 -1.27 -1.25 1.34
C VAL A 42 -2.20 -1.03 2.52
N LEU A 43 -2.63 0.22 2.69
CA LEU A 43 -3.65 0.62 3.65
C LEU A 43 -4.99 0.81 2.94
N GLY A 44 -6.08 0.65 3.68
CA GLY A 44 -7.42 0.95 3.18
C GLY A 44 -8.13 -0.25 2.59
N SER A 45 -8.85 -0.04 1.50
CA SER A 45 -9.77 -1.02 0.92
C SER A 45 -9.08 -2.29 0.41
N TYR A 46 -7.82 -2.23 -0.03
CA TYR A 46 -7.04 -3.44 -0.34
C TYR A 46 -6.56 -4.18 0.91
N GLY A 47 -6.18 -3.47 1.98
CA GLY A 47 -5.77 -4.08 3.25
C GLY A 47 -6.91 -4.85 3.93
N ARG A 48 -8.15 -4.37 3.80
CA ARG A 48 -9.36 -4.96 4.41
C ARG A 48 -10.13 -5.94 3.51
N GLY A 49 -9.65 -6.21 2.29
CA GLY A 49 -10.33 -7.10 1.34
C GLY A 49 -11.62 -6.54 0.72
N THR A 50 -11.87 -5.23 0.83
CA THR A 50 -13.04 -4.54 0.24
C THR A 50 -12.62 -3.69 -0.97
N ALA A 51 -11.66 -4.18 -1.75
CA ALA A 51 -10.88 -3.40 -2.70
C ALA A 51 -11.74 -2.55 -3.66
N GLY A 52 -11.36 -1.27 -3.76
CA GLY A 52 -12.02 -0.27 -4.59
C GLY A 52 -11.12 0.95 -4.79
N VAL A 53 -11.63 1.97 -5.46
CA VAL A 53 -10.89 3.22 -5.68
C VAL A 53 -10.58 3.91 -4.35
N GLY A 54 -9.36 4.40 -4.15
CA GLY A 54 -8.99 5.25 -3.00
C GLY A 54 -8.27 4.54 -1.84
N SER A 55 -7.59 3.42 -2.10
CA SER A 55 -6.58 2.94 -1.15
C SER A 55 -5.25 3.61 -1.39
N ASP A 56 -4.52 3.81 -0.31
CA ASP A 56 -3.19 4.37 -0.33
C ASP A 56 -2.14 3.26 -0.20
N LEU A 57 -1.13 3.31 -1.06
CA LEU A 57 0.10 2.57 -0.88
C LEU A 57 1.00 3.37 0.05
N PHE A 58 1.61 2.71 1.03
CA PHE A 58 2.56 3.35 1.92
C PHE A 58 3.88 2.59 1.95
N VAL A 59 4.97 3.34 2.11
CA VAL A 59 6.34 2.83 2.08
C VAL A 59 7.08 3.35 3.30
N TYR A 60 7.73 2.47 4.04
CA TYR A 60 8.55 2.82 5.20
C TYR A 60 9.93 2.15 5.10
N GLY A 61 10.96 2.90 5.47
CA GLY A 61 12.27 2.33 5.74
C GLY A 61 12.29 1.58 7.07
N LEU A 62 13.30 0.73 7.26
CA LEU A 62 13.45 -0.07 8.49
C LEU A 62 13.54 0.82 9.73
N LYS A 63 14.32 1.90 9.65
CA LYS A 63 14.57 2.81 10.77
C LYS A 63 13.31 3.57 11.16
N GLU A 64 12.54 4.03 10.18
CA GLU A 64 11.25 4.67 10.41
C GLU A 64 10.26 3.70 11.05
N TRP A 65 10.23 2.43 10.61
CA TRP A 65 9.37 1.41 11.20
C TRP A 65 9.72 1.12 12.67
N GLN A 66 11.00 0.88 12.97
CA GLN A 66 11.45 0.57 14.33
C GLN A 66 11.27 1.74 15.31
N SER A 67 11.32 2.97 14.82
CA SER A 67 11.05 4.16 15.63
C SER A 67 9.55 4.44 15.81
N LEU A 68 8.68 3.95 14.91
CA LEU A 68 7.24 4.23 14.92
C LEU A 68 6.54 3.95 16.26
N PRO A 69 6.76 2.81 16.95
CA PRO A 69 6.15 2.57 18.26
C PRO A 69 6.53 3.61 19.32
N GLN A 70 7.72 4.22 19.19
CA GLN A 70 8.25 5.17 20.17
C GLN A 70 7.59 6.55 20.02
N TRP A 71 7.30 6.99 18.79
CA TRP A 71 6.74 8.32 18.54
C TRP A 71 5.23 8.31 18.24
N ASN A 72 4.67 7.21 17.74
CA ASN A 72 3.23 7.06 17.51
C ASN A 72 2.76 5.60 17.67
N PRO A 73 2.54 5.12 18.90
CA PRO A 73 2.18 3.73 19.18
C PRO A 73 0.82 3.31 18.62
N ARG A 74 -0.14 4.25 18.53
CA ARG A 74 -1.47 3.97 17.96
C ARG A 74 -1.39 3.70 16.46
N LEU A 75 -0.63 4.52 15.74
CA LEU A 75 -0.39 4.30 14.31
C LEU A 75 0.39 2.99 14.10
N ALA A 76 1.42 2.74 14.90
CA ALA A 76 2.17 1.48 14.84
C ALA A 76 1.26 0.25 14.95
N GLU A 77 0.29 0.30 15.88
CA GLU A 77 -0.67 -0.78 16.09
C GLU A 77 -1.66 -0.91 14.93
N ALA A 78 -2.20 0.21 14.45
CA ALA A 78 -3.09 0.20 13.28
C ALA A 78 -2.38 -0.38 12.06
N LEU A 79 -1.11 -0.02 11.81
CA LEU A 79 -0.33 -0.57 10.71
C LEU A 79 -0.06 -2.07 10.90
N ARG A 80 0.16 -2.56 12.11
CA ARG A 80 0.34 -4.01 12.35
C ARG A 80 -0.93 -4.81 12.04
N HIS A 81 -2.11 -4.25 12.29
CA HIS A 81 -3.38 -4.96 12.12
C HIS A 81 -4.02 -4.78 10.73
N ASP A 82 -3.94 -3.58 10.16
CA ASP A 82 -4.74 -3.20 9.00
C ASP A 82 -3.93 -3.16 7.69
N THR A 83 -2.67 -3.61 7.72
CA THR A 83 -1.78 -3.61 6.56
C THR A 83 -1.75 -4.96 5.86
N LEU A 84 -1.93 -4.92 4.54
CA LEU A 84 -1.49 -5.99 3.65
C LEU A 84 -0.05 -5.72 3.18
N TRP A 85 0.91 -6.52 3.64
CA TRP A 85 2.31 -6.39 3.24
C TRP A 85 2.53 -6.94 1.82
N LEU A 86 3.23 -6.17 0.98
CA LEU A 86 3.54 -6.54 -0.41
C LEU A 86 4.88 -7.30 -0.53
N GLY A 87 5.26 -8.01 0.53
CA GLY A 87 6.51 -8.75 0.70
C GLY A 87 6.59 -9.26 2.14
N ASP A 88 7.79 -9.55 2.62
CA ASP A 88 7.96 -9.93 4.01
C ASP A 88 7.52 -8.79 4.95
N PRO A 89 6.70 -9.09 5.97
CA PRO A 89 6.37 -8.11 6.98
C PRO A 89 7.64 -7.67 7.72
N PRO A 90 7.71 -6.40 8.14
CA PRO A 90 8.82 -5.94 8.96
C PRO A 90 8.83 -6.66 10.32
N PRO A 91 10.03 -6.85 10.92
CA PRO A 91 10.17 -7.48 12.23
C PRO A 91 9.62 -6.60 13.36
#